data_AF-W7KQH6-F1
#
_entry.id   AF-W7KQH6-F1
#
_cell.length_a   1.000
_cell.length_b   1.000
_cell.length_c   1.000
_cell.angle_alpha   90.00
_cell.angle_beta   90.00
_cell.angle_gamma   90.00
#
_symmetry.space_group_name_H-M   'P 1'
#
loop_
_entity.id
_entity.type
_entity.pdbx_description
1 polymer ?
#
loop_
_entity_poly.entity_id
_entity_poly.type
_entity_poly.pdbx_seq_one_letter_code
_entity_poly.pdbx_strand_id
1 'polypeptide(L)'
;MKEDIKTFSTKEVAKRLLIEPVTVRKYTQMLEEKGYLFKKDDRGWRLFIEEDIKALEYLAYLKMNGSSLEDAIEHVANLYRSNLSISQPNMTLQKDDPLEDFIKRQEAFNEALLKRLEEQQQYIDKVLQKRDEVLLNALKETLETKKLIAAEVEKKKWWQFWK
;
A
#
# COMPACT_ATOMS: atom_id res chain seq x y z
N MET A 1 -15.50 -4.23 33.96
CA MET A 1 -14.11 -3.84 34.28
C MET A 1 -13.79 -2.63 33.43
N LYS A 2 -13.56 -1.46 34.03
CA LYS A 2 -13.10 -0.29 33.29
C LYS A 2 -11.63 -0.57 32.99
N GLU A 3 -11.25 -0.71 31.72
CA GLU A 3 -9.84 -0.71 31.36
C GLU A 3 -9.27 0.64 31.80
N ASP A 4 -8.34 0.60 32.75
CA ASP A 4 -7.58 1.77 33.15
C ASP A 4 -6.76 2.21 31.94
N ILE A 5 -7.31 3.12 31.14
CA ILE A 5 -6.61 3.72 30.01
C ILE A 5 -5.37 4.39 30.59
N LYS A 6 -4.20 3.86 30.24
CA LYS A 6 -2.92 4.37 30.73
C LYS A 6 -2.74 5.80 30.23
N THR A 7 -2.83 6.75 31.16
CA THR A 7 -2.60 8.17 30.89
C THR A 7 -1.18 8.56 31.27
N PHE A 8 -0.55 9.38 30.43
CA PHE A 8 0.80 9.87 30.63
C PHE A 8 0.80 11.38 30.91
N SER A 9 1.78 11.83 31.69
CA SER A 9 2.01 13.26 31.95
C SER A 9 2.86 13.89 30.83
N THR A 10 2.79 15.21 30.66
CA THR A 10 3.65 15.96 29.72
C THR A 10 5.14 15.64 29.88
N LYS A 11 5.60 15.41 31.12
CA LYS A 11 7.00 15.05 31.41
C LYS A 11 7.38 13.66 30.86
N GLU A 12 6.45 12.72 30.88
CA GLU A 12 6.68 11.35 30.41
C GLU A 12 6.63 11.31 28.89
N VAL A 13 5.69 12.03 28.29
CA VAL A 13 5.61 12.20 26.83
C VAL A 13 6.87 12.85 26.27
N ALA A 14 7.36 13.91 26.92
CA ALA A 14 8.60 14.58 26.55
C ALA A 14 9.80 13.62 26.54
N LYS A 15 9.94 12.79 27.59
CA LYS A 15 10.99 11.76 27.67
C LYS A 15 10.88 10.71 26.57
N ARG A 16 9.65 10.27 26.26
CA ARG A 16 9.40 9.23 25.25
C ARG A 16 9.66 9.71 23.83
N LEU A 17 9.26 10.94 23.52
CA LEU A 17 9.44 11.56 22.21
C LEU A 17 10.81 12.24 22.05
N LEU A 18 11.66 12.22 23.10
CA LEU A 18 12.99 12.87 23.13
C LEU A 18 12.93 14.37 22.74
N ILE A 19 11.86 15.05 23.13
CA ILE A 19 11.65 16.49 22.89
C ILE A 19 11.50 17.25 24.20
N GLU A 20 11.79 18.55 24.17
CA GLU A 20 11.63 19.37 25.36
C GLU A 20 10.15 19.48 25.81
N PRO A 21 9.88 19.50 27.12
CA PRO A 21 8.51 19.66 27.64
C PRO A 21 7.81 20.93 27.14
N VAL A 22 8.59 21.97 26.82
CA VAL A 22 8.07 23.23 26.25
C VAL A 22 7.51 23.02 24.85
N THR A 23 8.19 22.21 24.03
CA THR A 23 7.76 21.85 22.67
C THR A 23 6.48 21.02 22.69
N VAL A 24 6.38 20.05 23.61
CA VAL A 24 5.15 19.27 23.79
C VAL A 24 3.97 20.19 24.10
N ARG A 25 4.14 21.12 25.06
CA ARG A 25 3.08 22.07 25.41
C ARG A 25 2.66 22.92 24.22
N LYS A 26 3.63 23.45 23.46
CA LYS A 26 3.37 24.25 22.27
C LYS A 26 2.54 23.48 21.23
N TYR A 27 2.96 22.25 20.91
CA TYR A 27 2.26 21.42 19.92
C TYR A 27 0.84 21.07 20.38
N THR A 28 0.68 20.72 21.65
CA THR A 28 -0.64 20.38 22.20
C THR A 28 -1.58 21.58 22.21
N GLN A 29 -1.08 22.79 22.51
CA GLN A 29 -1.88 24.01 22.46
C GLN A 29 -2.35 24.30 21.03
N MET A 30 -1.46 24.23 20.04
CA MET A 30 -1.84 24.50 18.66
C MET A 30 -2.79 23.42 18.09
N LEU A 31 -2.63 22.16 18.53
CA LEU A 31 -3.58 21.09 18.21
C LEU A 31 -4.96 21.36 18.83
N GLU A 32 -5.03 21.83 20.10
CA GLU A 32 -6.28 22.23 20.75
C GLU A 32 -6.98 23.38 20.00
N GLU A 33 -6.22 24.39 19.57
CA GLU A 33 -6.74 25.51 18.76
C GLU A 33 -7.33 25.02 17.43
N LYS A 34 -6.73 23.99 16.84
CA LYS A 34 -7.23 23.32 15.64
C LYS A 34 -8.26 22.23 15.93
N GLY A 35 -8.78 22.10 17.15
CA GLY A 35 -9.92 21.24 17.50
C GLY A 35 -9.59 19.82 17.95
N TYR A 36 -8.32 19.52 18.26
CA TYR A 36 -7.93 18.27 18.91
C TYR A 36 -8.26 18.31 20.40
N LEU A 37 -8.91 17.27 20.93
CA LEU A 37 -9.34 17.23 22.33
C LEU A 37 -8.43 16.33 23.17
N PHE A 38 -7.65 16.93 24.07
CA PHE A 38 -6.91 16.17 25.08
C PHE A 38 -7.74 15.99 26.35
N LYS A 39 -7.62 14.83 26.99
CA LYS A 39 -8.21 14.60 28.31
C LYS A 39 -7.51 15.51 29.33
N LYS A 40 -8.27 16.01 30.30
CA LYS A 40 -7.75 16.83 31.40
C LYS A 40 -8.16 16.20 32.73
N ASP A 41 -7.24 16.22 33.69
CA ASP A 41 -7.48 15.83 35.07
C ASP A 41 -8.38 16.86 35.78
N ASP A 42 -8.86 16.54 36.98
CA ASP A 42 -9.68 17.43 37.84
C ASP A 42 -8.97 18.76 38.17
N ARG A 43 -7.63 18.77 38.06
CA ARG A 43 -6.77 19.96 38.24
C ARG A 43 -6.56 20.76 36.95
N GLY A 44 -7.18 20.36 35.85
CA GLY A 44 -7.01 20.95 34.52
C GLY A 44 -5.71 20.59 33.81
N TRP A 45 -4.93 19.63 34.33
CA TRP A 45 -3.69 19.18 33.69
C TRP A 45 -3.98 18.20 32.57
N ARG A 46 -3.31 18.36 31.42
CA ARG A 46 -3.49 17.48 30.26
C ARG A 46 -2.96 16.07 30.56
N LEU A 47 -3.79 15.08 30.28
CA LEU A 47 -3.52 13.65 30.37
C LEU A 47 -3.47 13.09 28.95
N PHE A 48 -2.32 12.54 28.57
CA PHE A 48 -2.09 12.00 27.23
C PHE A 48 -2.40 10.51 27.20
N ILE A 49 -3.20 10.07 26.26
CA ILE A 49 -3.39 8.64 25.97
C ILE A 49 -2.38 8.17 24.91
N GLU A 50 -2.26 6.86 24.68
CA GLU A 50 -1.29 6.31 23.72
C GLU A 50 -1.54 6.86 22.30
N GLU A 51 -2.80 7.12 21.94
CA GLU A 51 -3.20 7.75 20.68
C GLU A 51 -2.66 9.18 20.55
N ASP A 52 -2.71 9.97 21.63
CA ASP A 52 -2.17 11.33 21.65
C ASP A 52 -0.65 11.34 21.47
N ILE A 53 0.03 10.34 22.04
CA ILE A 53 1.48 10.18 21.89
C ILE A 53 1.84 9.90 20.43
N LYS A 54 1.10 9.00 19.77
CA LYS A 54 1.30 8.71 18.34
C LYS A 54 1.04 9.93 17.46
N ALA A 55 0.02 10.73 17.79
CA ALA A 55 -0.26 11.97 17.07
C ALA A 55 0.89 12.98 17.20
N LEU A 56 1.44 13.13 18.41
CA LEU A 56 2.59 14.00 18.66
C LEU A 56 3.88 13.48 18.02
N GLU A 57 4.08 12.16 17.98
CA GLU A 57 5.20 11.51 17.28
C GLU A 57 5.14 11.77 15.78
N TYR A 58 3.96 11.60 15.18
CA TYR A 58 3.76 11.87 13.77
C TYR A 58 3.96 13.35 13.42
N LEU A 59 3.51 14.26 14.29
CA LEU A 59 3.76 15.70 14.14
C LEU A 59 5.27 16.01 14.17
N ALA A 60 6.01 15.41 15.11
CA ALA A 60 7.46 15.57 15.18
C ALA A 60 8.16 15.05 13.91
N TYR A 61 7.72 13.90 13.39
CA TYR A 61 8.21 13.35 12.13
C TYR A 61 7.96 14.27 10.93
N LEU A 62 6.75 14.83 10.80
CA LEU A 62 6.43 15.80 9.74
C LEU A 62 7.32 17.04 9.81
N LYS A 63 7.64 17.48 11.02
CA LYS A 63 8.55 18.61 11.24
C LYS A 63 9.98 18.32 10.81
N MET A 64 10.48 17.10 11.07
CA MET A 64 11.80 16.65 10.61
C MET A 64 11.87 16.54 9.08
N ASN A 65 10.77 16.17 8.43
CA ASN A 65 10.67 16.08 6.97
C ASN A 65 10.46 17.43 6.26
N GLY A 66 10.62 18.56 6.97
CA GLY A 66 10.60 19.89 6.38
C GLY A 66 9.22 20.53 6.22
N SER A 67 8.16 19.95 6.81
CA SER A 67 6.85 20.61 6.82
C SER A 67 6.84 21.83 7.74
N SER A 68 6.02 22.84 7.39
CA SER A 68 5.75 23.94 8.31
C SER A 68 5.06 23.41 9.57
N LEU A 69 5.18 24.12 10.69
CA LEU A 69 4.59 23.64 11.94
C LEU A 69 3.05 23.65 11.83
N GLU A 70 2.53 24.70 11.24
CA GLU A 70 1.11 24.94 11.00
C GLU A 70 0.50 23.86 10.10
N ASP A 71 1.15 23.53 8.97
CA ASP A 71 0.67 22.48 8.07
C ASP A 71 0.69 21.11 8.76
N ALA A 72 1.74 20.79 9.50
CA ALA A 72 1.84 19.52 10.22
C ALA A 72 0.71 19.36 11.27
N ILE A 73 0.39 20.43 11.99
CA ILE A 73 -0.70 20.46 12.96
C ILE A 73 -2.05 20.33 12.27
N GLU A 74 -2.24 21.02 11.15
CA GLU A 74 -3.47 20.95 10.36
C GLU A 74 -3.72 19.53 9.83
N HIS A 75 -2.69 18.89 9.30
CA HIS A 75 -2.74 17.50 8.87
C HIS A 75 -3.13 16.56 10.01
N VAL A 76 -2.49 16.67 11.17
CA VAL A 76 -2.79 15.81 12.34
C VAL A 76 -4.22 16.06 12.86
N ALA A 77 -4.65 17.32 12.94
CA ALA A 77 -6.00 17.67 13.38
C ALA A 77 -7.08 17.15 12.41
N ASN A 78 -6.81 17.17 11.11
CA ASN A 78 -7.72 16.62 10.09
C ASN A 78 -7.85 15.10 10.19
N LEU A 79 -6.74 14.39 10.42
CA LEU A 79 -6.76 12.94 10.67
C LEU A 79 -7.55 12.58 11.94
N TYR A 80 -7.43 13.40 12.99
CA TYR A 80 -8.21 13.22 14.21
C TYR A 80 -9.71 13.45 13.97
N ARG A 81 -10.08 14.50 13.23
CA ARG A 81 -11.47 14.78 12.85
C ARG A 81 -12.09 13.70 11.97
N SER A 82 -11.37 13.19 10.97
CA SER A 82 -11.88 12.11 10.12
C SER A 82 -12.17 10.85 10.94
N ASN A 83 -11.30 10.52 11.90
CA ASN A 83 -11.51 9.39 12.80
C ASN A 83 -12.70 9.59 13.76
N LEU A 84 -12.92 10.80 14.26
CA LEU A 84 -14.10 11.17 15.05
C LEU A 84 -15.40 11.05 14.24
N SER A 85 -15.39 11.48 12.97
CA SER A 85 -16.55 11.42 12.08
C SER A 85 -16.97 9.98 11.76
N ILE A 86 -16.03 9.04 11.76
CA ILE A 86 -16.31 7.60 11.58
C ILE A 86 -16.93 6.99 12.86
N SER A 87 -16.64 7.56 14.03
CA SER A 87 -17.05 7.03 15.34
C SER A 87 -18.34 7.66 15.91
N GLN A 88 -18.87 8.75 15.31
CA GLN A 88 -20.17 9.30 15.70
C GLN A 88 -21.29 8.67 14.83
N PRO A 89 -22.16 7.82 15.40
CA PRO A 89 -23.35 7.35 14.69
C PRO A 89 -24.45 8.43 14.78
N ASN A 90 -24.19 9.61 14.23
CA ASN A 90 -25.22 10.63 14.08
C ASN A 90 -25.25 11.06 12.61
N MET A 91 -25.89 10.24 11.78
CA MET A 91 -26.24 10.65 10.43
C MET A 91 -27.74 10.49 10.27
N THR A 92 -28.42 11.63 10.34
CA THR A 92 -29.65 11.85 9.58
C THR A 92 -29.32 11.52 8.13
N LEU A 93 -30.00 10.50 7.60
CA LEU A 93 -29.91 10.04 6.22
C LEU A 93 -30.18 11.21 5.26
N GLN A 94 -29.13 11.84 4.75
CA GLN A 94 -29.18 12.51 3.47
C GLN A 94 -28.54 11.55 2.47
N LYS A 95 -29.41 10.78 1.79
CA LYS A 95 -29.09 10.06 0.56
C LYS A 95 -28.66 11.11 -0.45
N ASP A 96 -27.36 11.26 -0.65
CA ASP A 96 -26.68 11.72 -1.86
C ASP A 96 -25.20 11.77 -1.47
N ASP A 97 -24.59 10.58 -1.35
CA ASP A 97 -23.26 10.39 -0.78
C ASP A 97 -22.22 10.39 -1.91
N PRO A 98 -21.39 11.44 -2.08
CA PRO A 98 -20.34 11.49 -3.12
C PRO A 98 -19.32 10.35 -3.00
N LEU A 99 -19.30 9.69 -1.84
CA LEU A 99 -18.51 8.51 -1.56
C LEU A 99 -19.00 7.27 -2.34
N GLU A 100 -20.32 7.10 -2.50
CA GLU A 100 -20.89 5.96 -3.22
C GLU A 100 -20.56 6.02 -4.71
N ASP A 101 -20.62 7.22 -5.29
CA ASP A 101 -20.22 7.47 -6.68
C ASP A 101 -18.71 7.28 -6.89
N PHE A 102 -17.90 7.65 -5.90
CA PHE A 102 -16.46 7.39 -5.93
C PHE A 102 -16.15 5.89 -5.89
N ILE A 103 -16.83 5.14 -5.02
CA ILE A 103 -16.69 3.68 -4.91
C ILE A 103 -17.08 3.01 -6.23
N LYS A 104 -18.23 3.37 -6.82
CA LYS A 104 -18.67 2.82 -8.11
C LYS A 104 -17.68 3.10 -9.24
N ARG A 105 -17.12 4.31 -9.29
CA ARG A 105 -16.09 4.67 -10.29
C ARG A 105 -14.81 3.86 -10.09
N GLN A 106 -14.40 3.65 -8.84
CA GLN A 106 -13.22 2.87 -8.51
C GLN A 106 -13.42 1.38 -8.84
N GLU A 107 -14.59 0.81 -8.55
CA GLU A 107 -14.95 -0.56 -8.91
C GLU A 107 -14.96 -0.75 -10.42
N ALA A 108 -15.59 0.15 -11.18
CA ALA A 108 -15.61 0.09 -12.64
C ALA A 108 -14.20 0.21 -13.24
N PHE A 109 -13.35 1.05 -12.66
CA PHE A 109 -11.95 1.17 -13.08
C PHE A 109 -11.15 -0.11 -12.80
N ASN A 110 -11.33 -0.70 -11.61
CA ASN A 110 -10.68 -1.96 -11.24
C ASN A 110 -11.13 -3.10 -12.15
N GLU A 111 -12.42 -3.19 -12.48
CA GLU A 111 -12.96 -4.19 -13.40
C GLU A 111 -12.36 -4.03 -14.81
N ALA A 112 -12.25 -2.80 -15.31
CA ALA A 112 -11.61 -2.52 -16.59
C ALA A 112 -10.12 -2.89 -16.60
N LEU A 113 -9.41 -2.65 -15.50
CA LEU A 113 -8.01 -3.07 -15.35
C LEU A 113 -7.86 -4.58 -15.33
N LEU A 114 -8.71 -5.29 -14.59
CA LEU A 114 -8.70 -6.76 -14.53
C LEU A 114 -8.94 -7.36 -15.91
N LYS A 115 -9.93 -6.84 -16.64
CA LYS A 115 -10.22 -7.29 -18.00
C LYS A 115 -9.03 -7.11 -18.95
N ARG A 116 -8.34 -5.97 -18.87
CA ARG A 116 -7.14 -5.71 -19.68
C ARG A 116 -6.00 -6.67 -19.32
N LEU A 117 -5.82 -7.00 -18.04
CA LEU A 117 -4.82 -7.98 -17.60
C LEU A 117 -5.14 -9.38 -18.13
N GLU A 118 -6.41 -9.80 -18.09
CA GLU A 118 -6.84 -11.08 -18.65
C GLU A 118 -6.60 -11.15 -20.16
N GLU A 119 -6.92 -10.10 -20.91
CA GLU A 119 -6.66 -10.02 -22.35
C GLU A 119 -5.16 -10.12 -22.66
N GLN A 120 -4.31 -9.45 -21.88
CA GLN A 120 -2.85 -9.56 -22.00
C GLN A 120 -2.35 -10.97 -21.70
N GLN A 121 -2.85 -11.61 -20.64
CA GLN A 121 -2.47 -12.98 -20.28
C GLN A 121 -2.83 -13.95 -21.41
N GLN A 122 -4.05 -13.87 -21.95
CA GLN A 122 -4.47 -14.70 -23.08
C GLN A 122 -3.61 -14.48 -24.32
N TYR A 123 -3.20 -13.24 -24.60
CA TYR A 123 -2.30 -12.95 -25.72
C TYR A 123 -0.92 -13.58 -25.52
N ILE A 124 -0.34 -13.45 -24.32
CA ILE A 124 0.95 -14.04 -23.97
C ILE A 124 0.89 -15.57 -24.15
N ASP A 125 -0.15 -16.21 -23.62
CA ASP A 125 -0.31 -17.66 -23.71
C ASP A 125 -0.40 -18.13 -25.18
N LYS A 126 -1.18 -17.43 -26.01
CA LYS A 126 -1.27 -17.73 -27.46
C LYS A 126 0.08 -17.60 -28.17
N VAL A 127 0.82 -16.53 -27.88
CA VAL A 127 2.15 -16.31 -28.48
C VAL A 127 3.14 -17.38 -28.04
N LEU A 128 3.13 -17.75 -26.75
CA LEU A 128 3.97 -18.81 -26.20
C LEU A 128 3.65 -20.16 -26.84
N GLN A 129 2.37 -20.54 -26.92
CA GLN A 129 1.95 -21.78 -27.57
C GLN A 129 2.42 -21.84 -29.03
N LYS A 130 2.22 -20.75 -29.78
CA LYS A 130 2.65 -20.68 -31.18
C LYS A 130 4.17 -20.79 -31.33
N ARG A 131 4.92 -20.12 -30.45
CA ARG A 131 6.39 -20.21 -30.43
C ARG A 131 6.84 -21.64 -30.15
N ASP A 132 6.24 -22.28 -29.14
CA ASP A 132 6.61 -23.63 -28.75
C ASP A 132 6.27 -24.65 -29.84
N GLU A 133 5.13 -24.50 -30.54
CA GLU A 133 4.78 -25.30 -31.71
C GLU A 133 5.82 -25.17 -32.84
N VAL A 134 6.22 -23.94 -33.16
CA VAL A 134 7.26 -23.67 -34.17
C VAL A 134 8.59 -24.31 -33.79
N LEU A 135 8.99 -24.19 -32.51
CA LEU A 135 10.23 -24.79 -32.01
C LEU A 135 10.19 -26.32 -32.09
N LEU A 136 9.07 -26.94 -31.73
CA LEU A 136 8.91 -28.40 -31.81
C LEU A 136 8.97 -28.91 -33.26
N ASN A 137 8.34 -28.19 -34.19
CA ASN A 137 8.39 -28.54 -35.61
C ASN A 137 9.81 -28.43 -36.18
N ALA A 138 10.52 -27.34 -35.89
CA ALA A 138 11.91 -27.17 -36.31
C ALA A 138 12.83 -28.26 -35.70
N LEU A 139 12.64 -28.60 -34.43
CA LEU A 139 13.37 -29.70 -33.79
C LEU A 139 13.09 -31.05 -34.48
N LYS A 140 11.83 -31.33 -34.82
CA LYS A 140 11.47 -32.55 -35.54
C LYS A 140 12.14 -32.63 -36.92
N GLU A 141 12.09 -31.55 -37.70
CA GLU A 141 12.74 -31.47 -39.01
C GLU A 141 14.27 -31.67 -38.90
N THR A 142 14.92 -31.04 -37.92
CA THR A 142 16.37 -31.23 -37.69
C THR A 142 16.74 -32.66 -37.28
N LEU A 143 15.86 -33.36 -36.56
CA LEU A 143 16.07 -34.77 -36.22
C LEU A 143 15.87 -35.69 -37.43
N GLU A 144 14.84 -35.45 -38.23
CA GLU A 144 14.57 -36.22 -39.46
C GLU A 144 15.70 -36.06 -40.48
N THR A 145 16.17 -34.82 -40.71
CA THR A 145 17.32 -34.55 -41.58
C THR A 145 18.59 -35.22 -41.09
N LYS A 146 18.90 -35.17 -39.78
CA LYS A 146 20.04 -35.90 -39.20
C LYS A 146 19.94 -37.41 -39.42
N LYS A 147 18.75 -38.01 -39.27
CA LYS A 147 18.53 -39.45 -39.52
C LYS A 147 18.76 -39.80 -40.99
N LEU A 148 18.25 -39.01 -41.93
CA LEU A 148 18.46 -39.22 -43.37
C LEU A 148 19.94 -39.12 -43.75
N ILE A 149 20.65 -38.11 -43.23
CA ILE A 149 22.09 -37.94 -43.46
C ILE A 149 22.87 -39.14 -42.89
N ALA A 150 22.55 -39.59 -41.67
CA ALA A 150 23.20 -40.75 -41.08
C ALA A 150 23.00 -42.02 -41.92
N ALA A 151 21.76 -42.29 -42.35
CA ALA A 151 21.44 -43.43 -43.21
C ALA A 151 22.16 -43.36 -44.58
N GLU A 152 22.29 -42.17 -45.16
CA GLU A 152 23.01 -41.97 -46.43
C GLU A 152 24.53 -42.14 -46.28
N VAL A 153 25.10 -41.69 -45.16
CA VAL A 153 26.52 -41.89 -44.83
C VAL A 153 26.83 -43.36 -44.61
N GLU A 154 25.99 -44.08 -43.86
CA GLU A 154 26.08 -45.54 -43.73
C GLU A 154 25.98 -46.21 -45.10
N LYS A 155 25.08 -45.72 -45.96
CA LYS A 155 24.93 -46.23 -47.32
C LYS A 155 26.22 -46.13 -48.13
N LYS A 156 26.78 -44.93 -48.23
CA LYS A 156 28.01 -44.68 -48.99
C LYS A 156 29.20 -45.46 -48.42
N LYS A 157 29.31 -45.60 -47.10
CA LYS A 157 30.37 -46.38 -46.46
C LYS A 157 30.29 -47.86 -46.83
N TRP A 158 29.11 -48.49 -46.79
CA TRP A 158 29.02 -49.90 -47.18
C TRP A 158 29.36 -50.10 -48.66
N TRP A 159 28.88 -49.24 -49.57
CA TRP A 159 29.21 -49.36 -51.00
C TRP A 159 30.72 -49.28 -51.27
N GLN A 160 31.46 -48.46 -50.51
CA GLN A 160 32.93 -48.37 -50.65
C GLN A 160 33.67 -49.61 -50.14
N PHE A 161 33.09 -50.40 -49.25
CA PHE A 161 33.67 -51.67 -48.80
C PHE A 161 33.58 -52.79 -49.84
N TRP A 162 32.68 -52.66 -50.83
CA TRP A 162 32.46 -53.67 -51.89
C TRP A 162 33.11 -53.30 -53.23
N LYS A 163 33.91 -52.25 -53.27
CA LYS A 163 34.69 -51.83 -54.44
C LYS A 163 36.14 -52.23 -54.26
#